data_AF-A0AAE0QYP9-F1
#
_entry.id   AF-A0AAE0QYP9-F1
#
_cell.length_a   1.000
_cell.length_b   1.000
_cell.length_c   1.000
_cell.angle_alpha   90.00
_cell.angle_beta   90.00
_cell.angle_gamma   90.00
#
_symmetry.space_group_name_H-M   'P 1'
#
loop_
_entity.id
_entity.type
_entity.pdbx_description
1 polymer ?
#
loop_
_entity_poly.entity_id
_entity_poly.type
_entity_poly.pdbx_seq_one_letter_code
_entity_poly.pdbx_strand_id
1 'polypeptide(L)'
;MLRKSLGSVIALQGCITAGKYEAIFPGPVSVTSPINLFVIVIYRPPGPLGDFLEEMDTLLSVFPSDSTPLTVLGDFNLPFDKLHSSGLLALLNSFSLSFNSCPPTHKEGNVLDLVFTHPSPATDMTATPLHISDHHLVSFTITLSYPA
;
A
#
# COMPACT_ATOMS: atom_id res chain seq x y z
N MET A 1 -13.18 -24.74 -9.51
CA MET A 1 -13.65 -24.03 -10.71
C MET A 1 -12.72 -22.86 -10.93
N LEU A 2 -11.64 -23.06 -11.70
CA LEU A 2 -10.66 -22.01 -11.99
C LEU A 2 -11.25 -21.04 -13.04
N ARG A 3 -11.19 -19.73 -12.78
CA ARG A 3 -11.45 -18.69 -13.79
C ARG A 3 -10.26 -17.71 -13.82
N LYS A 4 -9.60 -17.72 -14.98
CA LYS A 4 -8.90 -16.65 -15.73
C LYS A 4 -7.93 -15.72 -14.98
N SER A 5 -6.64 -15.99 -15.21
CA SER A 5 -5.52 -15.06 -15.48
C SER A 5 -5.65 -13.63 -14.92
N LEU A 6 -5.46 -13.47 -13.62
CA LEU A 6 -5.11 -12.18 -13.03
C LEU A 6 -3.64 -11.87 -13.33
N GLY A 7 -3.34 -10.65 -13.81
CA GLY A 7 -2.03 -10.06 -13.60
C GLY A 7 -1.70 -10.13 -12.11
N SER A 8 -0.47 -10.48 -11.77
CA SER A 8 -0.09 -10.91 -10.41
C SER A 8 -0.46 -9.88 -9.34
N VAL A 9 -1.58 -10.07 -8.66
CA VAL A 9 -1.95 -9.34 -7.44
C VAL A 9 -1.60 -10.22 -6.26
N ILE A 10 -0.76 -9.69 -5.35
CA ILE A 10 -0.40 -10.38 -4.11
C ILE A 10 -0.90 -9.54 -2.95
N ALA A 11 -1.93 -10.03 -2.27
CA ALA A 11 -2.36 -9.48 -0.99
C ALA A 11 -1.68 -10.27 0.14
N LEU A 12 -0.92 -9.56 0.99
CA LEU A 12 -0.27 -10.09 2.18
C LEU A 12 -1.00 -9.55 3.42
N GLN A 13 -1.36 -10.45 4.34
CA GLN A 13 -1.85 -10.09 5.66
C GLN A 13 -0.75 -10.37 6.69
N GLY A 14 -0.39 -9.35 7.48
CA GLY A 14 0.61 -9.44 8.54
C GLY A 14 0.00 -9.13 9.92
N CYS A 15 0.53 -9.79 10.95
CA CYS A 15 0.23 -9.51 12.36
C CYS A 15 1.56 -9.17 13.05
N ILE A 16 1.67 -7.97 13.63
CA ILE A 16 2.86 -7.54 14.36
C ILE A 16 2.51 -7.47 15.84
N THR A 17 3.22 -8.25 16.66
CA THR A 17 3.10 -8.23 18.11
C THR A 17 4.21 -7.35 18.68
N ALA A 18 3.88 -6.15 19.15
CA ALA A 18 4.74 -5.44 20.10
C ALA A 18 4.61 -6.14 21.46
N GLY A 19 5.68 -6.22 22.26
CA GLY A 19 5.65 -6.87 23.57
C GLY A 19 6.28 -6.01 24.66
N LYS A 20 5.60 -5.86 25.80
CA LYS A 20 6.23 -5.54 27.09
C LYS A 20 5.34 -5.84 28.30
N TYR A 21 5.51 -7.00 28.93
CA TYR A 21 4.90 -7.28 30.24
C TYR A 21 5.89 -6.97 31.38
N GLU A 22 5.38 -6.53 32.52
CA GLU A 22 6.02 -6.49 33.84
C GLU A 22 4.99 -7.06 34.84
N ALA A 23 5.41 -7.73 35.90
CA ALA A 23 4.67 -8.06 37.14
C ALA A 23 5.65 -8.93 37.96
N ILE A 24 5.96 -8.70 39.24
CA ILE A 24 5.30 -8.04 40.36
C ILE A 24 6.37 -7.18 41.07
N PHE A 25 6.38 -5.87 40.83
CA PHE A 25 6.89 -4.77 41.66
C PHE A 25 6.24 -3.49 41.09
N PRO A 26 6.08 -2.36 41.81
CA PRO A 26 5.26 -1.24 41.35
C PRO A 26 5.93 -0.53 40.16
N GLY A 27 5.70 -1.04 38.95
CA GLY A 27 6.21 -0.52 37.69
C GLY A 27 5.21 -0.83 36.57
N PRO A 28 5.09 0.04 35.56
CA PRO A 28 4.08 -0.09 34.51
C PRO A 28 4.31 -1.33 33.63
N VAL A 29 3.21 -2.00 33.33
CA VAL A 29 3.10 -3.24 32.53
C VAL A 29 2.32 -2.88 31.26
N SER A 30 2.87 -3.13 30.06
CA SER A 30 2.19 -2.82 28.79
C SER A 30 1.77 -4.09 28.06
N VAL A 31 0.60 -4.64 28.42
CA VAL A 31 -0.06 -5.67 27.61
C VAL A 31 -0.34 -5.06 26.23
N THR A 32 0.34 -5.56 25.21
CA THR A 32 0.29 -5.05 23.84
C THR A 32 -0.42 -6.09 22.98
N SER A 33 -1.58 -5.73 22.45
CA SER A 33 -2.35 -6.55 21.53
C SER A 33 -1.71 -6.48 20.14
N PRO A 34 -1.81 -7.57 19.35
CA PRO A 34 -1.29 -7.57 17.99
C PRO A 34 -1.98 -6.51 17.14
N ILE A 35 -1.20 -5.83 16.29
CA ILE A 35 -1.71 -4.95 15.24
C ILE A 35 -1.78 -5.76 13.95
N ASN A 36 -2.97 -5.79 13.34
CA ASN A 36 -3.16 -6.35 12.00
C ASN A 36 -2.80 -5.29 10.94
N LEU A 37 -2.18 -5.72 9.85
CA LEU A 37 -1.82 -4.87 8.71
C LEU A 37 -2.15 -5.62 7.41
N PHE A 38 -2.82 -4.93 6.49
CA PHE A 38 -3.01 -5.40 5.13
C PHE A 38 -2.05 -4.70 4.18
N VAL A 39 -1.38 -5.48 3.32
CA VAL A 39 -0.51 -4.97 2.27
C VAL A 39 -0.93 -5.58 0.94
N ILE A 40 -1.35 -4.75 0.00
CA ILE A 40 -1.71 -5.17 -1.35
C ILE A 40 -0.60 -4.73 -2.29
N VAL A 41 -0.01 -5.69 -2.99
CA VAL A 41 0.99 -5.44 -4.03
C VAL A 41 0.33 -5.63 -5.39
N ILE A 42 0.31 -4.56 -6.18
CA ILE A 42 -0.31 -4.49 -7.50
C ILE A 42 0.78 -4.43 -8.57
N TYR A 43 0.66 -5.29 -9.57
CA TYR A 43 1.32 -5.08 -10.86
C TYR A 43 0.26 -4.91 -11.93
N ARG A 44 0.20 -3.71 -12.51
CA ARG A 44 -0.65 -3.43 -13.66
C ARG A 44 0.24 -3.25 -14.90
N PRO A 45 0.11 -4.11 -15.93
CA PRO A 45 0.94 -4.02 -17.13
C PRO A 45 0.65 -2.73 -17.92
N PRO A 46 1.63 -2.20 -18.69
CA PRO A 46 1.42 -0.99 -19.49
C PRO A 46 0.35 -1.21 -20.57
N GLY A 47 -0.35 -0.14 -20.94
CA GLY A 47 -1.39 -0.17 -21.98
C GLY A 47 -2.67 0.61 -21.63
N PRO A 48 -3.82 0.26 -22.23
CA PRO A 48 -5.14 0.83 -21.89
C PRO A 48 -5.61 0.44 -20.48
N LEU A 49 -6.34 1.32 -19.80
CA LEU A 49 -6.82 1.08 -18.43
C LEU A 49 -7.74 -0.16 -18.34
N GLY A 50 -8.57 -0.39 -19.36
CA GLY A 50 -9.48 -1.53 -19.41
C GLY A 50 -10.39 -1.59 -18.19
N ASP A 51 -10.55 -2.78 -17.64
CA ASP A 51 -11.41 -3.07 -16.48
C ASP A 51 -10.68 -2.87 -15.13
N PHE A 52 -9.46 -2.32 -15.15
CA PHE A 52 -8.59 -2.22 -13.96
C PHE A 52 -9.24 -1.52 -12.77
N LEU A 53 -10.02 -0.45 -13.00
CA LEU A 53 -10.70 0.26 -11.92
C LEU A 53 -11.81 -0.59 -11.29
N GLU A 54 -12.55 -1.35 -12.09
CA GLU A 54 -13.62 -2.22 -11.61
C GLU A 54 -13.04 -3.41 -10.82
N GLU A 55 -11.94 -3.98 -11.31
CA GLU A 55 -11.18 -5.01 -10.59
C GLU A 55 -10.60 -4.48 -9.27
N MET A 56 -10.06 -3.25 -9.27
CA MET A 56 -9.55 -2.60 -8.07
C MET A 56 -10.65 -2.31 -7.05
N ASP A 57 -11.81 -1.80 -7.49
CA ASP A 57 -12.97 -1.56 -6.63
C ASP A 57 -13.45 -2.86 -5.97
N THR A 58 -13.61 -3.90 -6.79
CA THR A 58 -13.97 -5.24 -6.31
C THR A 58 -12.94 -5.78 -5.31
N LEU A 59 -11.65 -5.60 -5.57
CA LEU A 59 -10.57 -6.02 -4.67
C LEU A 59 -10.62 -5.25 -3.34
N LEU A 60 -10.79 -3.93 -3.35
CA LEU A 60 -10.83 -3.12 -2.13
C LEU A 60 -12.08 -3.41 -1.30
N SER A 61 -13.19 -3.77 -1.95
CA SER A 61 -14.46 -4.08 -1.28
C SER A 61 -14.40 -5.28 -0.32
N VAL A 62 -13.42 -6.19 -0.48
CA VAL A 62 -13.27 -7.34 0.42
C VAL A 62 -12.53 -7.02 1.71
N PHE A 63 -11.87 -5.85 1.78
CA PHE A 63 -11.16 -5.44 2.99
C PHE A 63 -12.12 -4.73 3.95
N PRO A 64 -11.99 -4.99 5.27
CA PRO A 64 -12.82 -4.32 6.25
C PRO A 64 -12.61 -2.80 6.17
N SER A 65 -13.70 -2.04 6.28
CA SER A 65 -13.65 -0.58 6.40
C SER A 65 -13.29 -0.12 7.82
N ASP A 66 -12.74 -1.02 8.64
CA ASP A 66 -12.34 -0.71 10.01
C ASP A 66 -11.04 0.12 10.02
N SER A 67 -10.58 0.50 11.21
CA SER A 67 -9.33 1.24 11.37
C SER A 67 -8.08 0.37 11.16
N THR A 68 -8.21 -0.84 10.59
CA THR A 68 -7.05 -1.68 10.29
C THR A 68 -6.18 -0.99 9.23
N PRO A 69 -4.87 -0.80 9.49
CA PRO A 69 -3.97 -0.25 8.52
C PRO A 69 -3.97 -1.05 7.20
N LEU A 70 -4.12 -0.34 6.08
CA LEU A 70 -4.10 -0.87 4.72
C LEU A 70 -3.11 -0.07 3.88
N THR A 71 -2.18 -0.79 3.25
CA THR A 71 -1.22 -0.22 2.30
C THR A 71 -1.44 -0.87 0.93
N VAL A 72 -1.63 -0.06 -0.10
CA VAL A 72 -1.68 -0.51 -1.50
C VAL A 72 -0.46 0.07 -2.21
N LEU A 73 0.38 -0.79 -2.77
CA LEU A 73 1.57 -0.34 -3.48
C LEU A 73 1.87 -1.19 -4.71
N GLY A 74 2.75 -0.70 -5.57
CA GLY A 74 3.34 -1.47 -6.66
C GLY A 74 3.41 -0.68 -7.95
N ASP A 75 3.69 -1.36 -9.05
CA ASP A 75 3.85 -0.74 -10.37
C ASP A 75 2.51 -0.68 -11.09
N PHE A 76 2.00 0.53 -11.28
CA PHE A 76 0.74 0.78 -11.95
C PHE A 76 0.91 1.02 -13.45
N ASN A 77 2.13 1.24 -13.96
CA ASN A 77 2.38 1.67 -15.34
C ASN A 77 1.42 2.78 -15.81
N LEU A 78 1.07 3.71 -14.91
CA LEU A 78 0.24 4.87 -15.20
C LEU A 78 1.12 6.12 -15.15
N PRO A 79 1.30 6.83 -16.28
CA PRO A 79 1.97 8.11 -16.27
C PRO A 79 1.30 9.06 -15.27
N PHE A 80 2.09 9.86 -14.54
CA PHE A 80 1.58 10.76 -13.52
C PHE A 80 0.49 11.71 -14.04
N ASP A 81 0.65 12.22 -15.27
CA ASP A 81 -0.35 13.07 -15.96
C ASP A 81 -1.71 12.37 -16.16
N LYS A 82 -1.69 11.03 -16.24
CA LYS A 82 -2.88 10.19 -16.38
C LYS A 82 -3.44 9.71 -15.04
N LEU A 83 -2.70 9.84 -13.94
CA LEU A 83 -3.14 9.41 -12.61
C LEU A 83 -4.44 10.14 -12.22
N HIS A 84 -4.47 11.46 -12.37
CA HIS A 84 -5.65 12.27 -12.04
C HIS A 84 -6.84 12.03 -12.98
N SER A 85 -6.59 11.85 -14.28
CA SER A 85 -7.64 11.64 -15.27
C SER A 85 -8.16 10.20 -15.32
N SER A 86 -7.42 9.24 -14.77
CA SER A 86 -7.80 7.82 -14.76
C SER A 86 -8.93 7.48 -13.79
N GLY A 87 -9.28 8.36 -12.83
CA GLY A 87 -10.24 8.03 -11.77
C GLY A 87 -9.68 7.15 -10.65
N LEU A 88 -8.45 6.61 -10.80
CA LEU A 88 -7.81 5.76 -9.80
C LEU A 88 -7.67 6.46 -8.43
N LEU A 89 -7.24 7.72 -8.44
CA LEU A 89 -7.10 8.50 -7.20
C LEU A 89 -8.46 8.70 -6.51
N ALA A 90 -9.52 8.96 -7.30
CA ALA A 90 -10.87 9.12 -6.76
C ALA A 90 -11.39 7.82 -6.15
N LEU A 91 -11.14 6.68 -6.80
CA LEU A 91 -11.47 5.35 -6.31
C LEU A 91 -10.73 5.04 -5.00
N LEU A 92 -9.41 5.21 -4.95
CA LEU A 92 -8.64 4.90 -3.73
C LEU A 92 -9.03 5.83 -2.58
N ASN A 93 -9.29 7.11 -2.86
CA ASN A 93 -9.80 8.04 -1.86
C ASN A 93 -11.17 7.64 -1.30
N SER A 94 -12.04 6.97 -2.06
CA SER A 94 -13.33 6.49 -1.52
C SER A 94 -13.18 5.36 -0.50
N PHE A 95 -12.03 4.68 -0.50
CA PHE A 95 -11.62 3.72 0.53
C PHE A 95 -10.70 4.34 1.59
N SER A 96 -10.68 5.67 1.71
CA SER A 96 -9.82 6.43 2.65
C SER A 96 -8.31 6.23 2.44
N LEU A 97 -7.89 5.68 1.30
CA LEU A 97 -6.48 5.49 0.97
C LEU A 97 -5.88 6.79 0.42
N SER A 98 -4.87 7.32 1.11
CA SER A 98 -4.20 8.54 0.71
C SER A 98 -3.00 8.25 -0.18
N PHE A 99 -2.88 8.97 -1.30
CA PHE A 99 -1.70 8.90 -2.17
C PHE A 99 -0.47 9.50 -1.48
N ASN A 100 0.64 8.77 -1.53
CA ASN A 100 1.92 9.22 -1.00
C ASN A 100 2.86 9.54 -2.18
N SER A 101 3.17 10.83 -2.35
CA SER A 101 4.08 11.28 -3.41
C SER A 101 5.49 10.71 -3.22
N CYS A 102 6.07 10.19 -4.30
CA CYS A 102 7.42 9.62 -4.33
C CYS A 102 8.30 10.40 -5.33
N PRO A 103 9.62 10.48 -5.11
CA PRO A 103 10.56 10.85 -6.18
C PRO A 103 10.42 9.92 -7.41
N PRO A 104 11.00 10.27 -8.58
CA PRO A 104 10.97 9.40 -9.75
C PRO A 104 11.37 7.96 -9.44
N THR A 105 10.49 7.01 -9.79
CA THR A 105 10.63 5.59 -9.47
C THR A 105 11.20 4.78 -10.63
N HIS A 106 11.41 5.41 -11.78
CA HIS A 106 11.97 4.81 -12.98
C HIS A 106 13.14 5.63 -13.50
N LYS A 107 14.13 4.98 -14.13
CA LYS A 107 15.36 5.63 -14.66
C LYS A 107 15.08 6.78 -15.64
N GLU A 108 13.94 6.72 -16.32
CA GLU A 108 13.49 7.75 -17.30
C GLU A 108 12.82 8.97 -16.62
N GLY A 109 12.83 9.05 -15.29
CA GLY A 109 12.26 10.18 -14.54
C GLY A 109 10.76 10.08 -14.26
N ASN A 110 10.12 8.95 -14.59
CA ASN A 110 8.69 8.74 -14.36
C ASN A 110 8.41 8.22 -12.94
N VAL A 111 7.19 8.48 -12.45
CA VAL A 111 6.63 7.87 -11.24
C VAL A 111 5.58 6.86 -11.70
N LEU A 112 5.94 5.57 -11.69
CA LEU A 112 5.07 4.46 -12.10
C LEU A 112 4.71 3.57 -10.92
N ASP A 113 5.58 3.53 -9.91
CA ASP A 113 5.37 2.83 -8.66
C ASP A 113 4.65 3.76 -7.69
N LEU A 114 3.43 3.39 -7.30
CA LEU A 114 2.57 4.21 -6.45
C LEU A 114 2.41 3.57 -5.08
N VAL A 115 2.25 4.41 -4.05
CA VAL A 115 2.02 3.98 -2.67
C VAL A 115 0.82 4.72 -2.09
N PHE A 116 -0.15 3.98 -1.61
CA PHE A 116 -1.34 4.49 -0.94
C PHE A 116 -1.47 3.86 0.44
N THR A 117 -1.82 4.65 1.44
CA THR A 117 -1.90 4.18 2.83
C THR A 117 -3.14 4.70 3.55
N HIS A 118 -3.62 3.90 4.49
CA HIS A 118 -4.68 4.23 5.43
C HIS A 118 -4.35 3.55 6.78
N PRO A 119 -4.66 4.15 7.95
CA PRO A 119 -5.06 5.55 8.13
C PRO A 119 -3.86 6.52 8.14
N SER A 120 -2.65 6.00 8.41
CA SER A 120 -1.45 6.82 8.55
C SER A 120 -0.77 7.07 7.20
N PRO A 121 -0.37 8.31 6.90
CA PRO A 121 0.45 8.60 5.72
C PRO A 121 1.83 7.95 5.83
N ALA A 122 2.42 7.61 4.69
CA ALA A 122 3.80 7.15 4.63
C ALA A 122 4.78 8.31 4.82
N THR A 123 5.90 8.07 5.51
CA THR A 123 7.00 9.01 5.70
C THR A 123 8.29 8.47 5.11
N ASP A 124 9.31 9.33 5.00
CA ASP A 124 10.67 8.96 4.56
C ASP A 124 10.69 8.27 3.19
N MET A 125 9.81 8.71 2.29
CA MET A 125 9.68 8.16 0.95
C MET A 125 10.95 8.41 0.13
N THR A 126 11.58 7.33 -0.34
CA THR A 126 12.79 7.38 -1.15
C THR A 126 12.68 6.43 -2.33
N ALA A 127 13.36 6.80 -3.44
CA ALA A 127 13.51 5.95 -4.62
C ALA A 127 15.01 5.78 -4.89
N THR A 128 15.53 4.58 -4.66
CA THR A 128 16.97 4.28 -4.79
C THR A 128 17.24 3.54 -6.10
N PRO A 129 18.06 4.08 -7.02
CA PRO A 129 18.39 3.37 -8.26
C PRO A 129 19.06 2.02 -8.02
N LEU A 130 18.64 1.01 -8.79
CA LEU A 130 19.22 -0.33 -8.77
C LEU A 130 20.00 -0.55 -10.06
N HIS A 131 21.18 -1.19 -9.97
CA HIS A 131 22.01 -1.47 -11.15
C HIS A 131 21.43 -2.55 -12.08
N ILE A 132 20.46 -3.33 -11.60
CA ILE A 132 19.89 -4.50 -12.29
C ILE A 132 18.46 -4.27 -12.79
N SER A 133 17.90 -3.08 -12.58
CA SER A 133 16.51 -2.74 -12.88
C SER A 133 16.44 -1.31 -13.41
N ASP A 134 15.48 -1.05 -14.30
CA ASP A 134 15.09 0.30 -14.69
C ASP A 134 14.14 0.95 -13.68
N HIS A 135 13.48 0.14 -12.84
CA HIS A 135 12.80 0.62 -11.64
C HIS A 135 13.77 0.83 -10.47
N HIS A 136 13.53 1.89 -9.71
CA HIS A 136 14.18 2.20 -8.46
C HIS A 136 13.50 1.44 -7.30
N LEU A 137 14.27 1.11 -6.27
CA LEU A 137 13.73 0.59 -5.01
C LEU A 137 13.00 1.71 -4.26
N VAL A 138 11.68 1.61 -4.16
CA VAL A 138 10.86 2.50 -3.34
C VAL A 138 10.90 2.04 -1.88
N SER A 139 11.31 2.93 -0.96
CA SER A 139 11.34 2.66 0.48
C SER A 139 10.62 3.77 1.25
N PHE A 140 9.87 3.40 2.28
CA PHE A 140 9.11 4.33 3.13
C PHE A 140 8.81 3.72 4.50
N THR A 141 8.36 4.55 5.43
CA THR A 141 7.95 4.17 6.78
C THR A 141 6.44 4.40 6.95
N ILE A 142 5.74 3.50 7.63
CA ILE A 142 4.36 3.70 8.08
C ILE A 142 4.28 3.58 9.59
N THR A 143 3.52 4.47 10.22
CA THR A 143 3.26 4.41 11.67
C THR A 143 1.99 3.62 11.93
N LEU A 144 2.13 2.51 12.64
CA LEU A 144 1.01 1.70 13.10
C LEU A 144 0.57 2.18 14.48
N SER A 145 -0.66 2.67 14.57
CA SER A 145 -1.28 3.06 15.84
C SER A 145 -2.22 1.96 16.35
N TYR A 146 -2.26 1.79 17.66
CA TYR A 146 -3.27 0.96 18.29
C TYR A 146 -4.59 1.75 18.36
N PRO A 147 -5.74 1.19 17.96
CA PRO A 147 -7.02 1.85 18.21
C PRO A 147 -7.21 1.99 19.73
N ALA A 148 -7.41 3.23 20.20
CA ALA A 148 -7.61 3.55 21.61
C ALA A 148 -8.82 2.84 22.22
#